data_AF-A0A5P3MRW1-F1
#
_entry.id   AF-A0A5P3MRW1-F1
#
_cell.length_a   1.000
_cell.length_b   1.000
_cell.length_c   1.000
_cell.angle_alpha   90.00
_cell.angle_beta   90.00
_cell.angle_gamma   90.00
#
_symmetry.space_group_name_H-M   'P 1'
#
loop_
_entity.id
_entity.type
_entity.pdbx_description
1 polymer ?
#
loop_
_entity_poly.entity_id
_entity_poly.type
_entity_poly.pdbx_seq_one_letter_code
_entity_poly.pdbx_strand_id
1 'polypeptide(L)'
;MPAFFRIHSLQRAVLISAAAFILQTASAAVINVSPQDDVNATIARAQAGDTLKFAPGVYQTKIHIGKPLVLEGPADRSAEIQGDRKGRTIAVHAPDVVIRNLTVTRSGLSLPDMDAGIYLEESAERALVEHNNILDNSVGVYLHGSKDAMVRENKIVGNAELRTNERGNGVTVWNAPGAQVVGNDISKGRDGIFSNTSTHNTYKNNRFTDVRFAVHYMYTNDSEVSGNISIGNNIGYAMMFSDRIKVFGNIAVNSRDQGIMLNYVNHSQIADNIIYRADKCVFVYNANFNDISGNYFENCAIGIHFTAAIEGTNLSENSFVQNENQVKYVSTRFLDWAEDGRGNYWSDNSAFDLDGDGIGDSAYRPNGIIDQIIWRAPVARLLMNSPAVSIVKWAQAQFPAIMPGGVTDSKPLMKPHQNSVMPRYLQIKDDLQKIAEKEKSQWAGEATVQGGPSQ
;
A
#
# COMPACT_ATOMS: atom_id res chain seq x y z
N MET A 1 97.35 7.16 -24.75
CA MET A 1 95.99 7.69 -24.44
C MET A 1 94.99 6.93 -25.31
N PRO A 2 93.82 6.54 -24.76
CA PRO A 2 93.00 5.36 -25.14
C PRO A 2 92.07 5.66 -26.34
N ALA A 3 91.57 4.74 -27.19
CA ALA A 3 90.97 3.39 -27.07
C ALA A 3 89.42 3.39 -26.89
N PHE A 4 88.75 2.50 -27.66
CA PHE A 4 87.41 1.89 -27.49
C PHE A 4 86.10 2.51 -28.10
N PHE A 5 85.51 1.74 -29.04
CA PHE A 5 84.15 1.14 -29.10
C PHE A 5 82.82 1.90 -29.43
N ARG A 6 82.15 1.35 -30.47
CA ARG A 6 80.75 0.82 -30.63
C ARG A 6 79.45 1.65 -30.37
N ILE A 7 78.60 1.64 -31.43
CA ILE A 7 77.18 1.17 -31.57
C ILE A 7 76.08 1.72 -30.62
N HIS A 8 74.93 2.15 -31.21
CA HIS A 8 73.51 1.73 -30.98
C HIS A 8 72.56 2.86 -31.48
N SER A 9 71.95 2.76 -32.67
CA SER A 9 70.61 2.21 -32.93
C SER A 9 69.48 2.74 -32.03
N LEU A 10 68.53 3.50 -32.59
CA LEU A 10 67.09 3.27 -32.38
C LEU A 10 66.24 4.11 -33.35
N GLN A 11 65.49 3.36 -34.16
CA GLN A 11 64.52 3.79 -35.15
C GLN A 11 63.31 4.45 -34.50
N ARG A 12 62.72 5.46 -35.16
CA ARG A 12 61.29 5.79 -35.03
C ARG A 12 60.72 6.19 -36.39
N ALA A 13 60.30 5.17 -37.14
CA ALA A 13 59.29 5.31 -38.17
C ALA A 13 57.93 5.15 -37.48
N VAL A 14 57.12 6.21 -37.45
CA VAL A 14 55.73 6.14 -36.99
C VAL A 14 54.85 5.92 -38.22
N LEU A 15 54.41 4.67 -38.38
CA LEU A 15 53.33 4.27 -39.28
C LEU A 15 52.03 4.94 -38.84
N ILE A 16 51.44 5.73 -39.74
CA ILE A 16 50.04 6.16 -39.66
C ILE A 16 49.21 4.99 -40.15
N SER A 17 48.84 4.10 -39.24
CA SER A 17 47.78 3.10 -39.46
C SER A 17 46.46 3.76 -39.07
N ALA A 18 45.67 4.17 -40.06
CA ALA A 18 44.30 4.64 -39.85
C ALA A 18 43.47 3.47 -39.30
N ALA A 19 43.27 3.46 -37.99
CA ALA A 19 42.29 2.62 -37.33
C ALA A 19 40.90 3.13 -37.74
N ALA A 20 40.26 2.42 -38.67
CA ALA A 20 38.83 2.52 -38.88
C ALA A 20 38.15 2.06 -37.59
N PHE A 21 37.79 3.01 -36.72
CA PHE A 21 36.80 2.79 -35.68
C PHE A 21 35.49 2.48 -36.39
N ILE A 22 35.21 1.19 -36.57
CA ILE A 22 33.86 0.71 -36.84
C ILE A 22 33.07 1.05 -35.57
N LEU A 23 32.36 2.17 -35.60
CA LEU A 23 31.23 2.41 -34.71
C LEU A 23 30.23 1.28 -34.98
N GLN A 24 30.37 0.17 -34.27
CA GLN A 24 29.30 -0.81 -34.13
C GLN A 24 28.20 -0.09 -33.36
N THR A 25 27.24 0.46 -34.10
CA THR A 25 25.93 0.77 -33.54
C THR A 25 25.37 -0.55 -33.03
N ALA A 26 25.46 -0.79 -31.73
CA ALA A 26 24.84 -1.94 -31.09
C ALA A 26 23.32 -1.78 -31.23
N SER A 27 22.77 -2.33 -32.31
CA SER A 27 21.33 -2.46 -32.47
C SER A 27 20.90 -3.64 -31.59
N ALA A 28 20.01 -3.39 -30.64
CA ALA A 28 19.32 -4.45 -29.92
C ALA A 28 18.67 -5.41 -30.92
N ALA A 29 19.01 -6.70 -30.85
CA ALA A 29 18.43 -7.72 -31.71
C ALA A 29 17.08 -8.20 -31.13
N VAL A 30 16.17 -8.62 -32.01
CA VAL A 30 14.96 -9.34 -31.62
C VAL A 30 15.18 -10.83 -31.89
N ILE A 31 15.16 -11.63 -30.83
CA ILE A 31 15.36 -13.08 -30.86
C ILE A 31 14.02 -13.74 -30.60
N ASN A 32 13.48 -14.46 -31.59
CA ASN A 32 12.25 -15.22 -31.39
C ASN A 32 12.54 -16.48 -30.60
N VAL A 33 11.70 -16.76 -29.61
CA VAL A 33 11.79 -17.94 -28.74
C VAL A 33 10.49 -18.73 -28.87
N SER A 34 10.60 -20.02 -29.15
CA SER A 34 9.50 -20.98 -29.21
C SER A 34 9.51 -21.90 -27.98
N PRO A 35 8.38 -22.53 -27.61
CA PRO A 35 8.31 -23.43 -26.46
C PRO A 35 9.28 -24.64 -26.52
N GLN A 36 9.81 -24.95 -27.70
CA GLN A 36 10.76 -26.05 -27.90
C GLN A 36 12.23 -25.60 -27.72
N ASP A 37 12.49 -24.30 -27.66
CA ASP A 37 13.83 -23.76 -27.53
C ASP A 37 14.34 -23.84 -26.08
N ASP A 38 15.66 -24.01 -25.95
CA ASP A 38 16.33 -23.79 -24.68
C ASP A 38 16.43 -22.27 -24.42
N VAL A 39 15.52 -21.77 -23.57
CA VAL A 39 15.43 -20.36 -23.18
C VAL A 39 16.73 -19.88 -22.53
N ASN A 40 17.37 -20.69 -21.67
CA ASN A 40 18.58 -20.28 -20.97
C ASN A 40 19.79 -20.24 -21.91
N ALA A 41 19.91 -21.19 -22.84
CA ALA A 41 20.91 -21.12 -23.90
C ALA A 41 20.70 -19.90 -24.83
N THR A 42 19.45 -19.49 -25.02
CA THR A 42 19.11 -18.29 -25.80
C THR A 42 19.52 -17.02 -25.05
N ILE A 43 19.22 -16.92 -23.76
CA ILE A 43 19.66 -15.82 -22.89
C ILE A 43 21.20 -15.74 -22.83
N ALA A 44 21.88 -16.88 -22.75
CA ALA A 44 23.34 -16.92 -22.72
C ALA A 44 23.96 -16.28 -23.97
N ARG A 45 23.38 -16.56 -25.15
CA ARG A 45 23.83 -16.04 -26.45
C ARG A 45 23.38 -14.60 -26.73
N ALA A 46 22.28 -14.15 -26.14
CA ALA A 46 21.78 -12.79 -26.29
C ALA A 46 22.80 -11.75 -25.79
N GLN A 47 22.84 -10.61 -26.45
CA GLN A 47 23.64 -9.44 -26.07
C GLN A 47 22.83 -8.54 -25.13
N ALA A 48 23.52 -7.69 -24.37
CA ALA A 48 22.85 -6.71 -23.52
C ALA A 48 22.02 -5.75 -24.39
N GLY A 49 20.76 -5.53 -23.99
CA GLY A 49 19.77 -4.74 -24.73
C GLY A 49 18.88 -5.55 -25.67
N ASP A 50 19.20 -6.82 -25.94
CA ASP A 50 18.37 -7.65 -26.84
C ASP A 50 16.96 -7.90 -26.28
N THR A 51 16.03 -8.14 -27.20
CA THR A 51 14.65 -8.54 -26.90
C THR A 51 14.44 -10.02 -27.23
N LEU A 52 14.06 -10.81 -26.24
CA LEU A 52 13.59 -12.18 -26.41
C LEU A 52 12.07 -12.14 -26.55
N LYS A 53 11.59 -12.45 -27.76
CA LYS A 53 10.17 -12.44 -28.11
C LYS A 53 9.61 -13.85 -28.07
N PHE A 54 8.80 -14.14 -27.06
CA PHE A 54 8.23 -15.47 -26.82
C PHE A 54 6.97 -15.68 -27.68
N ALA A 55 6.93 -16.79 -28.40
CA ALA A 55 5.73 -17.26 -29.07
C ALA A 55 4.73 -17.82 -28.03
N PRO A 56 3.42 -17.89 -28.36
CA PRO A 56 2.43 -18.58 -27.54
C PRO A 56 2.86 -19.99 -27.15
N GLY A 57 2.62 -20.38 -25.89
CA GLY A 57 2.89 -21.73 -25.39
C GLY A 57 3.44 -21.75 -23.96
N VAL A 58 3.68 -22.95 -23.46
CA VAL A 58 4.18 -23.19 -22.10
C VAL A 58 5.68 -23.52 -22.15
N TYR A 59 6.47 -22.73 -21.44
CA TYR A 59 7.92 -22.88 -21.29
C TYR A 59 8.18 -23.44 -19.89
N GLN A 60 8.40 -24.75 -19.81
CA GLN A 60 8.72 -25.42 -18.55
C GLN A 60 10.19 -25.18 -18.19
N THR A 61 10.47 -24.02 -17.59
CA THR A 61 11.83 -23.59 -17.31
C THR A 61 11.86 -22.57 -16.18
N LYS A 62 13.06 -22.37 -15.63
CA LYS A 62 13.39 -21.24 -14.77
C LYS A 62 14.36 -20.34 -15.51
N ILE A 63 14.19 -19.03 -15.34
CA ILE A 63 14.95 -18.02 -16.07
C ILE A 63 15.85 -17.27 -15.12
N HIS A 64 17.13 -17.16 -15.49
CA HIS A 64 18.11 -16.32 -14.80
C HIS A 64 18.64 -15.24 -15.74
N ILE A 65 18.44 -13.97 -15.38
CA ILE A 65 18.81 -12.81 -16.20
C ILE A 65 19.99 -12.09 -15.58
N GLY A 66 21.18 -12.29 -16.17
CA GLY A 66 22.43 -11.67 -15.72
C GLY A 66 22.91 -10.49 -16.57
N LYS A 67 22.09 -9.98 -17.49
CA LYS A 67 22.39 -8.82 -18.35
C LYS A 67 21.09 -8.06 -18.71
N PRO A 68 21.15 -6.76 -19.06
CA PRO A 68 19.97 -6.02 -19.49
C PRO A 68 19.30 -6.70 -20.70
N LEU A 69 18.03 -7.06 -20.58
CA LEU A 69 17.25 -7.76 -21.61
C LEU A 69 15.78 -7.37 -21.52
N VAL A 70 15.08 -7.47 -22.64
CA VAL A 70 13.62 -7.43 -22.68
C VAL A 70 13.09 -8.84 -22.91
N LEU A 71 12.25 -9.33 -22.02
CA LEU A 71 11.46 -10.56 -22.21
C LEU A 71 10.02 -10.15 -22.53
N GLU A 72 9.57 -10.48 -23.73
CA GLU A 72 8.28 -10.02 -24.25
C GLU A 72 7.46 -11.19 -24.77
N GLY A 73 6.29 -11.41 -24.16
CA GLY A 73 5.29 -12.33 -24.69
C GLY A 73 4.27 -11.67 -25.62
N PRO A 74 3.33 -12.46 -26.17
CA PRO A 74 2.22 -11.95 -26.98
C PRO A 74 1.28 -11.09 -26.13
N ALA A 75 0.58 -10.11 -26.74
CA ALA A 75 -0.25 -9.15 -26.02
C ALA A 75 -1.39 -9.77 -25.19
N ASP A 76 -1.85 -10.97 -25.53
CA ASP A 76 -2.84 -11.74 -24.78
C ASP A 76 -2.24 -12.52 -23.58
N ARG A 77 -0.92 -12.45 -23.40
CA ARG A 77 -0.12 -13.12 -22.36
C ARG A 77 -0.11 -14.65 -22.49
N SER A 78 -0.29 -15.18 -23.70
CA SER A 78 -0.35 -16.62 -23.96
C SER A 78 1.01 -17.36 -23.89
N ALA A 79 2.11 -16.66 -23.59
CA ALA A 79 3.40 -17.26 -23.30
C ALA A 79 3.54 -17.45 -21.78
N GLU A 80 3.51 -18.70 -21.32
CA GLU A 80 3.61 -19.06 -19.90
C GLU A 80 5.02 -19.53 -19.55
N ILE A 81 5.72 -18.79 -18.68
CA ILE A 81 6.94 -19.29 -18.02
C ILE A 81 6.51 -20.05 -16.77
N GLN A 82 6.65 -21.36 -16.83
CA GLN A 82 6.15 -22.28 -15.82
C GLN A 82 7.32 -22.88 -15.05
N GLY A 83 7.46 -22.48 -13.79
CA GLY A 83 8.45 -23.05 -12.87
C GLY A 83 8.13 -24.49 -12.44
N ASP A 84 9.05 -25.07 -11.66
CA ASP A 84 9.01 -26.47 -11.21
C ASP A 84 8.49 -26.64 -9.76
N ARG A 85 7.87 -25.60 -9.19
CA ARG A 85 7.51 -25.49 -7.76
C ARG A 85 8.72 -25.52 -6.81
N LYS A 86 9.90 -25.11 -7.27
CA LYS A 86 11.09 -24.97 -6.44
C LYS A 86 11.88 -23.71 -6.79
N GLY A 87 12.10 -22.83 -5.82
CA GLY A 87 12.86 -21.61 -6.06
C GLY A 87 12.05 -20.53 -6.78
N ARG A 88 12.78 -19.62 -7.43
CA ARG A 88 12.26 -18.48 -8.19
C ARG A 88 11.98 -18.89 -9.63
N THR A 89 10.84 -18.53 -10.21
CA THR A 89 10.55 -18.85 -11.63
C THR A 89 11.38 -17.97 -12.57
N ILE A 90 11.43 -16.66 -12.32
CA ILE A 90 12.31 -15.71 -13.00
C ILE A 90 13.13 -14.98 -11.95
N ALA A 91 14.46 -15.02 -12.07
CA ALA A 91 15.39 -14.29 -11.21
C ALA A 91 16.21 -13.28 -12.03
N VAL A 92 16.17 -12.02 -11.60
CA VAL A 92 16.81 -10.89 -12.29
C VAL A 92 17.97 -10.38 -11.44
N HIS A 93 19.16 -10.34 -12.06
CA HIS A 93 20.42 -9.95 -11.44
C HIS A 93 21.15 -8.86 -12.25
N ALA A 94 20.43 -8.12 -13.10
CA ALA A 94 20.99 -7.08 -13.93
C ALA A 94 20.02 -5.89 -14.05
N PRO A 95 20.55 -4.67 -14.25
CA PRO A 95 19.73 -3.48 -14.35
C PRO A 95 18.98 -3.42 -15.69
N ASP A 96 17.97 -2.55 -15.75
CA ASP A 96 17.27 -2.18 -16.98
C ASP A 96 16.64 -3.38 -17.72
N VAL A 97 16.30 -4.44 -16.96
CA VAL A 97 15.58 -5.62 -17.46
C VAL A 97 14.09 -5.32 -17.52
N VAL A 98 13.46 -5.66 -18.64
CA VAL A 98 12.01 -5.53 -18.85
C VAL A 98 11.38 -6.90 -18.98
N ILE A 99 10.32 -7.17 -18.21
CA ILE A 99 9.52 -8.39 -18.30
C ILE A 99 8.09 -7.98 -18.58
N ARG A 100 7.57 -8.32 -19.77
CA ARG A 100 6.23 -7.89 -20.18
C ARG A 100 5.44 -8.88 -20.99
N ASN A 101 4.12 -8.79 -20.86
CA ASN A 101 3.14 -9.59 -21.61
C ASN A 101 3.34 -11.11 -21.46
N LEU A 102 3.81 -11.56 -20.30
CA LEU A 102 3.98 -12.99 -19.98
C LEU A 102 2.96 -13.46 -18.95
N THR A 103 2.72 -14.76 -18.94
CA THR A 103 2.16 -15.44 -17.77
C THR A 103 3.30 -16.11 -17.00
N VAL A 104 3.40 -15.90 -15.69
CA VAL A 104 4.46 -16.47 -14.84
C VAL A 104 3.84 -17.25 -13.69
N THR A 105 4.16 -18.53 -13.61
CA THR A 105 3.54 -19.47 -12.66
C THR A 105 4.56 -20.38 -12.00
N ARG A 106 4.13 -21.05 -10.94
CA ARG A 106 4.83 -22.20 -10.35
C ARG A 106 6.21 -21.94 -9.79
N SER A 107 6.38 -20.81 -9.11
CA SER A 107 7.47 -20.67 -8.13
C SER A 107 7.38 -21.76 -7.05
N GLY A 108 8.46 -21.94 -6.30
CA GLY A 108 8.40 -22.64 -5.01
C GLY A 108 7.52 -21.91 -4.00
N LEU A 109 7.36 -22.53 -2.82
CA LEU A 109 6.44 -22.10 -1.76
C LEU A 109 7.16 -21.68 -0.47
N SER A 110 8.49 -21.64 -0.47
CA SER A 110 9.28 -21.28 0.71
C SER A 110 9.34 -19.77 0.89
N LEU A 111 8.63 -19.25 1.90
CA LEU A 111 8.76 -17.84 2.31
C LEU A 111 10.17 -17.50 2.84
N PRO A 112 10.82 -18.36 3.66
CA PRO A 112 12.19 -18.11 4.11
C PRO A 112 13.22 -18.05 2.97
N ASP A 113 13.07 -18.89 1.94
CA ASP A 113 13.99 -18.89 0.78
C ASP A 113 13.65 -17.80 -0.25
N MET A 114 12.63 -16.98 0.04
CA MET A 114 12.15 -15.91 -0.82
C MET A 114 11.72 -16.41 -2.21
N ASP A 115 11.02 -17.55 -2.24
CA ASP A 115 10.45 -18.06 -3.49
C ASP A 115 9.44 -17.07 -4.07
N ALA A 116 9.57 -16.77 -5.37
CA ALA A 116 8.73 -15.81 -6.05
C ALA A 116 8.54 -16.16 -7.53
N GLY A 117 7.45 -15.69 -8.12
CA GLY A 117 7.24 -15.75 -9.58
C GLY A 117 8.32 -14.93 -10.30
N ILE A 118 8.49 -13.68 -9.88
CA ILE A 118 9.55 -12.80 -10.37
C ILE A 118 10.33 -12.25 -9.17
N TYR A 119 11.62 -12.50 -9.13
CA TYR A 119 12.53 -12.02 -8.09
C TYR A 119 13.53 -11.03 -8.68
N LEU A 120 13.57 -9.82 -8.13
CA LEU A 120 14.47 -8.74 -8.50
C LEU A 120 15.50 -8.54 -7.38
N GLU A 121 16.73 -9.00 -7.63
CA GLU A 121 17.87 -8.85 -6.71
C GLU A 121 18.32 -7.38 -6.62
N GLU A 122 19.26 -7.07 -5.74
CA GLU A 122 19.77 -5.71 -5.50
C GLU A 122 20.35 -5.09 -6.78
N SER A 123 21.00 -5.89 -7.62
CA SER A 123 21.55 -5.46 -8.90
C SER A 123 20.51 -5.21 -10.00
N ALA A 124 19.24 -5.53 -9.77
CA ALA A 124 18.15 -5.32 -10.71
C ALA A 124 17.59 -3.88 -10.66
N GLU A 125 18.48 -2.89 -10.69
CA GLU A 125 18.09 -1.47 -10.70
C GLU A 125 17.25 -1.12 -11.93
N ARG A 126 16.22 -0.30 -11.74
CA ARG A 126 15.33 0.19 -12.82
C ARG A 126 14.65 -0.93 -13.62
N ALA A 127 14.59 -2.14 -13.08
CA ALA A 127 13.87 -3.24 -13.71
C ALA A 127 12.37 -2.91 -13.81
N LEU A 128 11.75 -3.32 -14.91
CA LEU A 128 10.35 -3.04 -15.23
C LEU A 128 9.59 -4.35 -15.42
N VAL A 129 8.64 -4.62 -14.53
CA VAL A 129 7.71 -5.75 -14.60
C VAL A 129 6.34 -5.20 -14.95
N GLU A 130 5.89 -5.39 -16.20
CA GLU A 130 4.68 -4.74 -16.70
C GLU A 130 3.73 -5.65 -17.49
N HIS A 131 2.42 -5.44 -17.37
CA HIS A 131 1.42 -6.13 -18.19
C HIS A 131 1.50 -7.68 -18.15
N ASN A 132 1.90 -8.26 -17.02
CA ASN A 132 2.00 -9.71 -16.86
C ASN A 132 0.76 -10.29 -16.14
N ASN A 133 0.56 -11.60 -16.33
CA ASN A 133 -0.26 -12.43 -15.44
C ASN A 133 0.68 -13.20 -14.51
N ILE A 134 0.73 -12.83 -13.23
CA ILE A 134 1.60 -13.48 -12.24
C ILE A 134 0.71 -14.28 -11.32
N LEU A 135 0.64 -15.59 -11.57
CA LEU A 135 -0.41 -16.45 -11.02
C LEU A 135 0.20 -17.61 -10.27
N ASP A 136 -0.40 -17.97 -9.13
CA ASP A 136 -0.09 -19.24 -8.44
C ASP A 136 1.42 -19.39 -8.15
N ASN A 137 1.95 -18.36 -7.50
CA ASN A 137 3.30 -18.29 -6.95
C ASN A 137 3.19 -18.10 -5.43
N SER A 138 4.30 -18.27 -4.71
CA SER A 138 4.38 -17.91 -3.29
C SER A 138 4.25 -16.40 -3.14
N VAL A 139 5.31 -15.65 -3.49
CA VAL A 139 5.26 -14.21 -3.71
C VAL A 139 5.10 -13.95 -5.21
N GLY A 140 4.26 -12.99 -5.60
CA GLY A 140 4.11 -12.61 -7.01
C GLY A 140 5.40 -11.98 -7.55
N VAL A 141 5.72 -10.78 -7.05
CA VAL A 141 6.98 -10.08 -7.35
C VAL A 141 7.72 -9.75 -6.05
N TYR A 142 9.00 -10.07 -5.99
CA TYR A 142 9.86 -9.75 -4.84
C TYR A 142 10.93 -8.75 -5.28
N LEU A 143 10.95 -7.57 -4.67
CA LEU A 143 11.96 -6.53 -4.86
C LEU A 143 12.89 -6.57 -3.65
N HIS A 144 14.09 -7.11 -3.82
CA HIS A 144 15.09 -7.22 -2.77
C HIS A 144 16.26 -6.30 -3.11
N GLY A 145 16.31 -5.10 -2.56
CA GLY A 145 17.40 -4.16 -2.89
C GLY A 145 17.24 -3.40 -4.22
N SER A 146 16.27 -3.77 -5.06
CA SER A 146 16.17 -3.32 -6.46
C SER A 146 15.73 -1.86 -6.58
N LYS A 147 16.71 -0.96 -6.59
CA LYS A 147 16.52 0.48 -6.63
C LYS A 147 15.76 0.93 -7.89
N ASP A 148 14.81 1.84 -7.71
CA ASP A 148 14.01 2.44 -8.79
C ASP A 148 13.26 1.42 -9.67
N ALA A 149 13.09 0.18 -9.22
CA ALA A 149 12.35 -0.84 -9.95
C ALA A 149 10.84 -0.55 -9.95
N MET A 150 10.17 -0.93 -11.04
CA MET A 150 8.77 -0.65 -11.28
C MET A 150 8.00 -1.94 -11.53
N VAL A 151 6.94 -2.16 -10.74
CA VAL A 151 5.94 -3.20 -10.97
C VAL A 151 4.63 -2.52 -11.35
N ARG A 152 4.25 -2.56 -12.63
CA ARG A 152 3.06 -1.83 -13.10
C ARG A 152 2.09 -2.63 -13.94
N GLU A 153 0.80 -2.35 -13.78
CA GLU A 153 -0.24 -2.84 -14.69
C GLU A 153 -0.26 -4.38 -14.83
N ASN A 154 0.16 -5.09 -13.79
CA ASN A 154 0.11 -6.55 -13.73
C ASN A 154 -1.18 -7.04 -13.07
N LYS A 155 -1.59 -8.25 -13.43
CA LYS A 155 -2.56 -9.03 -12.66
C LYS A 155 -1.81 -10.05 -11.80
N ILE A 156 -1.88 -9.90 -10.48
CA ILE A 156 -1.17 -10.76 -9.51
C ILE A 156 -2.20 -11.51 -8.67
N VAL A 157 -2.22 -12.83 -8.79
CA VAL A 157 -3.19 -13.69 -8.09
C VAL A 157 -2.45 -14.77 -7.31
N GLY A 158 -2.54 -14.69 -5.98
CA GLY A 158 -1.95 -15.67 -5.08
C GLY A 158 -2.67 -17.02 -5.10
N ASN A 159 -2.06 -18.03 -4.48
CA ASN A 159 -2.65 -19.35 -4.34
C ASN A 159 -3.65 -19.40 -3.17
N ALA A 160 -4.94 -19.43 -3.48
CA ALA A 160 -6.02 -19.47 -2.50
C ALA A 160 -6.25 -20.85 -1.84
N GLU A 161 -5.59 -21.91 -2.31
CA GLU A 161 -5.67 -23.24 -1.70
C GLU A 161 -4.82 -23.35 -0.42
N LEU A 162 -3.80 -22.50 -0.29
CA LEU A 162 -2.93 -22.43 0.89
C LEU A 162 -3.65 -21.74 2.06
N ARG A 163 -3.25 -22.09 3.29
CA ARG A 163 -3.65 -21.32 4.48
C ARG A 163 -3.01 -19.95 4.42
N THR A 164 -3.63 -18.93 5.00
CA THR A 164 -3.13 -17.57 4.74
C THR A 164 -1.72 -17.30 5.25
N ASN A 165 -1.33 -17.93 6.36
CA ASN A 165 0.04 -17.77 6.89
C ASN A 165 1.10 -18.43 5.99
N GLU A 166 0.70 -19.35 5.12
CA GLU A 166 1.56 -20.04 4.14
C GLU A 166 1.61 -19.28 2.80
N ARG A 167 0.66 -18.36 2.55
CA ARG A 167 0.65 -17.53 1.34
C ARG A 167 1.74 -16.46 1.41
N GLY A 168 2.40 -16.21 0.28
CA GLY A 168 3.21 -15.00 0.11
C GLY A 168 2.35 -13.80 -0.28
N ASN A 169 3.01 -12.65 -0.38
CA ASN A 169 2.36 -11.39 -0.72
C ASN A 169 2.27 -11.24 -2.25
N GLY A 170 1.37 -10.38 -2.73
CA GLY A 170 1.33 -10.02 -4.16
C GLY A 170 2.65 -9.40 -4.61
N VAL A 171 3.06 -8.32 -3.93
CA VAL A 171 4.37 -7.70 -4.08
C VAL A 171 5.05 -7.58 -2.72
N THR A 172 6.30 -8.03 -2.63
CA THR A 172 7.16 -7.78 -1.45
C THR A 172 8.25 -6.79 -1.83
N VAL A 173 8.42 -5.74 -1.04
CA VAL A 173 9.46 -4.72 -1.19
C VAL A 173 10.33 -4.74 0.06
N TRP A 174 11.61 -5.05 -0.11
CA TRP A 174 12.58 -5.08 0.97
C TRP A 174 13.79 -4.23 0.57
N ASN A 175 14.02 -3.15 1.32
CA ASN A 175 15.15 -2.25 1.10
C ASN A 175 15.36 -1.84 -0.37
N ALA A 176 14.29 -1.44 -1.07
CA ALA A 176 14.34 -1.06 -2.48
C ALA A 176 13.94 0.42 -2.65
N PRO A 177 14.88 1.36 -2.42
CA PRO A 177 14.59 2.79 -2.49
C PRO A 177 14.08 3.19 -3.87
N GLY A 178 13.09 4.07 -3.93
CA GLY A 178 12.54 4.55 -5.21
C GLY A 178 11.67 3.53 -5.94
N ALA A 179 11.46 2.32 -5.39
CA ALA A 179 10.61 1.31 -6.01
C ALA A 179 9.15 1.77 -6.11
N GLN A 180 8.51 1.40 -7.22
CA GLN A 180 7.17 1.83 -7.58
C GLN A 180 6.28 0.61 -7.87
N VAL A 181 5.08 0.61 -7.31
CA VAL A 181 4.06 -0.43 -7.55
C VAL A 181 2.79 0.28 -7.99
N VAL A 182 2.48 0.25 -9.29
CA VAL A 182 1.51 1.17 -9.90
C VAL A 182 0.47 0.46 -10.76
N GLY A 183 -0.81 0.68 -10.51
CA GLY A 183 -1.88 0.22 -11.42
C GLY A 183 -2.06 -1.30 -11.48
N ASN A 184 -1.60 -2.06 -10.48
CA ASN A 184 -1.74 -3.52 -10.45
C ASN A 184 -3.11 -3.95 -9.89
N ASP A 185 -3.61 -5.09 -10.34
CA ASP A 185 -4.77 -5.78 -9.75
C ASP A 185 -4.27 -7.00 -8.97
N ILE A 186 -4.33 -6.93 -7.64
CA ILE A 186 -3.69 -7.87 -6.72
C ILE A 186 -4.75 -8.55 -5.86
N SER A 187 -4.78 -9.88 -5.87
CA SER A 187 -5.76 -10.65 -5.08
C SER A 187 -5.24 -11.97 -4.57
N LYS A 188 -5.92 -12.53 -3.56
CA LYS A 188 -5.73 -13.91 -3.06
C LYS A 188 -4.34 -14.26 -2.51
N GLY A 189 -3.46 -13.28 -2.36
CA GLY A 189 -2.22 -13.40 -1.58
C GLY A 189 -2.47 -13.22 -0.09
N ARG A 190 -1.41 -13.23 0.72
CA ARG A 190 -1.50 -12.85 2.14
C ARG A 190 -1.72 -11.35 2.27
N ASP A 191 -0.76 -10.53 1.86
CA ASP A 191 -0.89 -9.08 1.74
C ASP A 191 -0.80 -8.68 0.26
N GLY A 192 -1.40 -7.55 -0.11
CA GLY A 192 -1.31 -6.99 -1.46
C GLY A 192 0.11 -6.51 -1.75
N ILE A 193 0.51 -5.43 -1.09
CA ILE A 193 1.90 -4.96 -1.04
C ILE A 193 2.40 -5.02 0.39
N PHE A 194 3.52 -5.73 0.61
CA PHE A 194 4.26 -5.70 1.86
C PHE A 194 5.59 -4.99 1.66
N SER A 195 5.82 -3.90 2.38
CA SER A 195 7.03 -3.09 2.31
C SER A 195 7.73 -3.08 3.65
N ASN A 196 9.01 -3.43 3.67
CA ASN A 196 9.82 -3.47 4.88
C ASN A 196 11.16 -2.77 4.70
N THR A 197 11.49 -1.84 5.61
CA THR A 197 12.76 -1.10 5.64
C THR A 197 13.09 -0.49 4.29
N SER A 198 12.30 0.48 3.83
CA SER A 198 12.47 1.09 2.50
C SER A 198 12.14 2.58 2.50
N THR A 199 12.41 3.30 1.42
CA THR A 199 12.22 4.75 1.35
C THR A 199 11.95 5.27 -0.05
N HIS A 200 11.30 6.44 -0.16
CA HIS A 200 10.99 7.09 -1.45
C HIS A 200 10.16 6.20 -2.38
N ASN A 201 9.32 5.31 -1.82
CA ASN A 201 8.50 4.40 -2.60
C ASN A 201 7.17 5.04 -3.00
N THR A 202 6.59 4.58 -4.11
CA THR A 202 5.27 5.03 -4.58
C THR A 202 4.37 3.84 -4.88
N TYR A 203 3.33 3.65 -4.09
CA TYR A 203 2.30 2.64 -4.30
C TYR A 203 1.00 3.30 -4.70
N LYS A 204 0.70 3.26 -6.00
CA LYS A 204 -0.30 4.15 -6.60
C LYS A 204 -1.30 3.44 -7.50
N ASN A 205 -2.58 3.82 -7.41
CA ASN A 205 -3.64 3.36 -8.31
C ASN A 205 -3.79 1.83 -8.40
N ASN A 206 -3.35 1.08 -7.39
CA ASN A 206 -3.53 -0.37 -7.35
C ASN A 206 -4.93 -0.73 -6.84
N ARG A 207 -5.42 -1.90 -7.26
CA ARG A 207 -6.68 -2.48 -6.83
C ARG A 207 -6.39 -3.76 -6.05
N PHE A 208 -7.02 -3.91 -4.89
CA PHE A 208 -6.78 -5.03 -3.98
C PHE A 208 -8.09 -5.70 -3.58
N THR A 209 -8.14 -7.03 -3.64
CA THR A 209 -9.32 -7.80 -3.21
C THR A 209 -8.92 -9.15 -2.61
N ASP A 210 -9.64 -9.56 -1.56
CA ASP A 210 -9.39 -10.83 -0.84
C ASP A 210 -7.93 -11.01 -0.39
N VAL A 211 -7.37 -9.96 0.20
CA VAL A 211 -6.09 -9.99 0.91
C VAL A 211 -6.28 -9.60 2.38
N ARG A 212 -5.32 -9.96 3.23
CA ARG A 212 -5.28 -9.52 4.62
C ARG A 212 -5.13 -7.99 4.66
N PHE A 213 -4.00 -7.46 4.19
CA PHE A 213 -3.75 -6.02 4.11
C PHE A 213 -3.56 -5.60 2.66
N ALA A 214 -4.24 -4.56 2.20
CA ALA A 214 -4.06 -4.06 0.83
C ALA A 214 -2.64 -3.49 0.66
N VAL A 215 -2.25 -2.60 1.59
CA VAL A 215 -0.88 -2.11 1.74
C VAL A 215 -0.43 -2.27 3.19
N HIS A 216 0.73 -2.87 3.39
CA HIS A 216 1.34 -3.13 4.69
C HIS A 216 2.75 -2.55 4.73
N TYR A 217 2.91 -1.44 5.46
CA TYR A 217 4.22 -0.82 5.70
C TYR A 217 4.79 -1.31 7.01
N MET A 218 6.09 -1.58 6.99
CA MET A 218 6.95 -1.74 8.15
C MET A 218 8.20 -0.91 7.90
N TYR A 219 8.47 0.11 8.70
CA TYR A 219 9.69 0.92 8.57
C TYR A 219 9.91 1.50 7.15
N THR A 220 8.83 1.96 6.50
CA THR A 220 8.87 2.50 5.13
C THR A 220 8.64 4.01 5.17
N ASN A 221 9.71 4.79 5.09
CA ASN A 221 9.69 6.24 5.35
C ASN A 221 9.67 7.05 4.05
N ASP A 222 9.30 8.33 4.12
CA ASP A 222 9.41 9.26 2.98
C ASP A 222 8.71 8.73 1.71
N SER A 223 7.58 8.05 1.89
CA SER A 223 6.93 7.24 0.84
C SER A 223 5.46 7.58 0.67
N GLU A 224 4.90 7.18 -0.46
CA GLU A 224 3.54 7.52 -0.88
C GLU A 224 2.66 6.28 -1.08
N VAL A 225 1.44 6.34 -0.55
CA VAL A 225 0.33 5.44 -0.84
C VAL A 225 -0.84 6.27 -1.35
N SER A 226 -1.12 6.25 -2.66
CA SER A 226 -2.11 7.15 -3.25
C SER A 226 -3.05 6.56 -4.29
N GLY A 227 -4.31 7.00 -4.30
CA GLY A 227 -5.28 6.65 -5.35
C GLY A 227 -5.65 5.16 -5.44
N ASN A 228 -5.26 4.35 -4.44
CA ASN A 228 -5.50 2.91 -4.42
C ASN A 228 -6.95 2.59 -4.04
N ILE A 229 -7.40 1.39 -4.39
CA ILE A 229 -8.73 0.88 -4.06
C ILE A 229 -8.61 -0.46 -3.33
N SER A 230 -9.06 -0.51 -2.09
CA SER A 230 -9.16 -1.71 -1.25
C SER A 230 -10.61 -2.16 -1.13
N ILE A 231 -10.91 -3.43 -1.42
CA ILE A 231 -12.28 -3.95 -1.49
C ILE A 231 -12.34 -5.26 -0.69
N GLY A 232 -13.16 -5.31 0.36
CA GLY A 232 -13.41 -6.56 1.09
C GLY A 232 -12.20 -7.16 1.83
N ASN A 233 -11.13 -6.40 2.02
CA ASN A 233 -9.90 -6.86 2.69
C ASN A 233 -10.03 -6.80 4.23
N ASN A 234 -9.10 -7.40 4.97
CA ASN A 234 -9.14 -7.28 6.44
C ASN A 234 -8.81 -5.86 6.89
N ILE A 235 -7.68 -5.32 6.41
CA ILE A 235 -7.31 -3.92 6.57
C ILE A 235 -7.05 -3.32 5.19
N GLY A 236 -7.55 -2.11 4.95
CA GLY A 236 -7.19 -1.36 3.76
C GLY A 236 -5.71 -0.99 3.78
N TYR A 237 -5.35 -0.02 4.61
CA TYR A 237 -4.01 0.55 4.63
C TYR A 237 -3.41 0.44 6.03
N ALA A 238 -2.52 -0.55 6.22
CA ALA A 238 -1.80 -0.81 7.45
C ALA A 238 -0.44 -0.10 7.44
N MET A 239 -0.39 1.11 7.99
CA MET A 239 0.81 1.93 8.05
C MET A 239 1.48 1.75 9.41
N MET A 240 2.67 1.13 9.44
CA MET A 240 3.36 0.80 10.69
C MET A 240 4.81 1.28 10.74
N PHE A 241 5.20 1.82 11.89
CA PHE A 241 6.57 2.22 12.22
C PHE A 241 7.24 3.10 11.17
N SER A 242 6.49 4.04 10.61
CA SER A 242 6.89 4.81 9.42
C SER A 242 6.80 6.31 9.69
N ASP A 243 7.65 7.08 9.01
CA ASP A 243 7.79 8.52 9.24
C ASP A 243 7.81 9.28 7.90
N ARG A 244 7.21 10.47 7.87
CA ARG A 244 7.09 11.33 6.67
C ARG A 244 6.45 10.64 5.48
N ILE A 245 5.39 9.85 5.71
CA ILE A 245 4.63 9.22 4.64
C ILE A 245 3.45 10.10 4.19
N LYS A 246 2.99 9.88 2.95
CA LYS A 246 1.80 10.50 2.37
C LYS A 246 0.81 9.41 2.01
N VAL A 247 -0.34 9.40 2.68
CA VAL A 247 -1.43 8.44 2.45
C VAL A 247 -2.64 9.23 2.01
N PHE A 248 -2.87 9.34 0.70
CA PHE A 248 -3.92 10.23 0.21
C PHE A 248 -4.74 9.73 -0.96
N GLY A 249 -5.98 10.18 -0.97
CA GLY A 249 -6.92 9.90 -2.04
C GLY A 249 -7.24 8.42 -2.27
N ASN A 250 -7.05 7.59 -1.24
CA ASN A 250 -7.32 6.16 -1.31
C ASN A 250 -8.78 5.85 -0.96
N ILE A 251 -9.31 4.73 -1.47
CA ILE A 251 -10.67 4.27 -1.21
C ILE A 251 -10.62 2.88 -0.58
N ALA A 252 -11.21 2.71 0.60
CA ALA A 252 -11.43 1.39 1.20
C ALA A 252 -12.94 1.12 1.38
N VAL A 253 -13.42 -0.01 0.87
CA VAL A 253 -14.82 -0.43 0.95
C VAL A 253 -14.91 -1.79 1.65
N ASN A 254 -15.78 -1.88 2.66
CA ASN A 254 -16.06 -3.12 3.41
C ASN A 254 -14.78 -3.75 3.98
N SER A 255 -13.94 -2.97 4.66
CA SER A 255 -12.78 -3.53 5.37
C SER A 255 -13.24 -4.25 6.63
N ARG A 256 -12.79 -5.49 6.88
CA ARG A 256 -13.26 -6.27 8.04
C ARG A 256 -12.95 -5.58 9.37
N ASP A 257 -11.71 -5.14 9.52
CA ASP A 257 -11.19 -4.58 10.77
C ASP A 257 -11.02 -3.06 10.67
N GLN A 258 -10.12 -2.60 9.79
CA GLN A 258 -9.73 -1.20 9.73
C GLN A 258 -9.66 -0.71 8.28
N GLY A 259 -10.20 0.48 8.00
CA GLY A 259 -9.94 1.15 6.73
C GLY A 259 -8.50 1.60 6.63
N ILE A 260 -8.08 2.42 7.60
CA ILE A 260 -6.70 2.87 7.78
C ILE A 260 -6.25 2.51 9.20
N MET A 261 -5.05 1.95 9.33
CA MET A 261 -4.36 1.77 10.60
C MET A 261 -3.07 2.57 10.61
N LEU A 262 -2.90 3.42 11.62
CA LEU A 262 -1.69 4.17 11.89
C LEU A 262 -1.09 3.65 13.20
N ASN A 263 0.01 2.91 13.13
CA ASN A 263 0.67 2.34 14.29
C ASN A 263 2.13 2.80 14.34
N TYR A 264 2.51 3.66 15.28
CA TYR A 264 3.83 4.31 15.29
C TYR A 264 4.12 5.06 13.97
N VAL A 265 3.14 5.81 13.47
CA VAL A 265 3.30 6.67 12.28
C VAL A 265 3.53 8.11 12.72
N ASN A 266 4.55 8.78 12.21
CA ASN A 266 4.85 10.16 12.62
C ASN A 266 5.15 11.11 11.45
N HIS A 267 4.97 12.42 11.68
CA HIS A 267 5.27 13.48 10.70
C HIS A 267 4.64 13.26 9.32
N SER A 268 3.47 12.63 9.27
CA SER A 268 2.88 12.11 8.04
C SER A 268 1.57 12.81 7.69
N GLN A 269 1.18 12.72 6.43
CA GLN A 269 -0.06 13.29 5.90
C GLN A 269 -1.02 12.17 5.51
N ILE A 270 -2.23 12.21 6.08
CA ILE A 270 -3.31 11.27 5.81
C ILE A 270 -4.50 12.09 5.34
N ALA A 271 -4.62 12.25 4.02
CA ALA A 271 -5.51 13.25 3.44
C ALA A 271 -6.48 12.69 2.40
N ASP A 272 -7.70 13.22 2.33
CA ASP A 272 -8.64 12.96 1.24
C ASP A 272 -9.00 11.47 1.02
N ASN A 273 -8.80 10.58 2.01
CA ASN A 273 -9.15 9.18 1.87
C ASN A 273 -10.66 8.97 2.12
N ILE A 274 -11.25 8.00 1.43
CA ILE A 274 -12.64 7.60 1.62
C ILE A 274 -12.68 6.18 2.19
N ILE A 275 -13.22 6.05 3.39
CA ILE A 275 -13.46 4.76 4.03
C ILE A 275 -14.96 4.57 4.18
N TYR A 276 -15.48 3.51 3.55
CA TYR A 276 -16.89 3.15 3.60
C TYR A 276 -17.03 1.74 4.18
N ARG A 277 -17.71 1.64 5.32
CA ARG A 277 -17.97 0.39 6.06
C ARG A 277 -16.70 -0.35 6.49
N ALA A 278 -16.35 -0.17 7.76
CA ALA A 278 -15.36 -0.98 8.46
C ALA A 278 -15.72 -1.08 9.95
N ASP A 279 -15.12 -2.03 10.68
CA ASP A 279 -15.23 -2.00 12.15
C ASP A 279 -14.65 -0.68 12.70
N LYS A 280 -13.49 -0.26 12.18
CA LYS A 280 -12.90 1.06 12.46
C LYS A 280 -12.56 1.76 11.15
N CYS A 281 -13.12 2.92 10.88
CA CYS A 281 -12.79 3.68 9.69
C CYS A 281 -11.29 4.07 9.71
N VAL A 282 -10.84 4.63 10.84
CA VAL A 282 -9.41 4.82 11.14
C VAL A 282 -9.08 4.40 12.57
N PHE A 283 -7.98 3.65 12.71
CA PHE A 283 -7.40 3.26 14.00
C PHE A 283 -6.02 3.87 14.14
N VAL A 284 -5.76 4.48 15.29
CA VAL A 284 -4.51 5.18 15.56
C VAL A 284 -3.94 4.75 16.90
N TYR A 285 -2.70 4.27 16.87
CA TYR A 285 -1.93 3.83 18.02
C TYR A 285 -0.55 4.50 17.99
N ASN A 286 -0.27 5.31 19.01
CA ASN A 286 1.02 5.99 19.20
C ASN A 286 1.55 6.70 17.94
N ALA A 287 0.73 7.53 17.30
CA ALA A 287 1.05 8.20 16.04
C ALA A 287 1.02 9.73 16.22
N ASN A 288 2.16 10.39 16.05
CA ASN A 288 2.38 11.77 16.51
C ASN A 288 2.76 12.70 15.35
N PHE A 289 2.46 13.99 15.50
CA PHE A 289 2.82 15.05 14.56
C PHE A 289 2.30 14.80 13.14
N ASN A 290 1.16 14.13 13.03
CA ASN A 290 0.53 13.86 11.74
C ASN A 290 -0.50 14.93 11.38
N ASP A 291 -0.75 15.10 10.09
CA ASP A 291 -1.91 15.83 9.60
C ASP A 291 -2.94 14.83 9.05
N ILE A 292 -4.11 14.78 9.67
CA ILE A 292 -5.22 13.91 9.25
C ILE A 292 -6.38 14.81 8.84
N SER A 293 -6.52 15.06 7.53
CA SER A 293 -7.40 16.11 7.02
C SER A 293 -8.20 15.70 5.78
N GLY A 294 -9.39 16.28 5.60
CA GLY A 294 -10.21 16.06 4.40
C GLY A 294 -10.73 14.63 4.19
N ASN A 295 -10.54 13.71 5.14
CA ASN A 295 -10.96 12.31 4.98
C ASN A 295 -12.47 12.15 5.16
N TYR A 296 -13.05 11.17 4.49
CA TYR A 296 -14.47 10.86 4.57
C TYR A 296 -14.67 9.45 5.13
N PHE A 297 -15.23 9.38 6.34
CA PHE A 297 -15.40 8.16 7.13
C PHE A 297 -16.89 7.88 7.29
N GLU A 298 -17.39 6.88 6.56
CA GLU A 298 -18.82 6.60 6.44
C GLU A 298 -19.21 5.18 6.87
N ASN A 299 -20.29 5.06 7.64
CA ASN A 299 -20.95 3.79 7.97
C ASN A 299 -20.03 2.76 8.63
N CYS A 300 -19.09 3.21 9.46
CA CYS A 300 -18.23 2.37 10.28
C CYS A 300 -18.81 2.14 11.68
N ALA A 301 -18.45 1.03 12.34
CA ALA A 301 -18.84 0.82 13.74
C ALA A 301 -18.18 1.85 14.68
N ILE A 302 -16.94 2.25 14.35
CA ILE A 302 -16.25 3.40 14.93
C ILE A 302 -15.66 4.27 13.81
N GLY A 303 -15.97 5.56 13.79
CA GLY A 303 -15.38 6.52 12.84
C GLY A 303 -13.86 6.66 13.04
N ILE A 304 -13.44 7.01 14.25
CA ILE A 304 -12.03 7.09 14.63
C ILE A 304 -11.79 6.51 16.02
N HIS A 305 -10.79 5.63 16.14
CA HIS A 305 -10.36 5.05 17.41
C HIS A 305 -8.91 5.38 17.72
N PHE A 306 -8.71 6.15 18.79
CA PHE A 306 -7.40 6.55 19.31
C PHE A 306 -7.08 5.83 20.62
N THR A 307 -5.86 5.34 20.72
CA THR A 307 -5.26 4.83 21.96
C THR A 307 -3.77 5.19 21.99
N ALA A 308 -3.24 5.46 23.18
CA ALA A 308 -1.89 6.01 23.39
C ALA A 308 -1.67 7.43 22.83
N ALA A 309 -0.43 7.92 22.84
CA ALA A 309 -0.08 9.31 22.53
C ALA A 309 -0.33 9.68 21.05
N ILE A 310 -0.86 10.89 20.84
CA ILE A 310 -1.10 11.51 19.52
C ILE A 310 -0.65 12.97 19.51
N GLU A 311 0.53 13.18 20.08
CA GLU A 311 1.08 14.50 20.32
C GLU A 311 1.27 15.27 19.01
N GLY A 312 0.83 16.53 18.97
CA GLY A 312 1.02 17.40 17.81
C GLY A 312 0.29 16.97 16.54
N THR A 313 -0.61 15.98 16.60
CA THR A 313 -1.42 15.56 15.45
C THR A 313 -2.59 16.52 15.23
N ASN A 314 -2.69 17.08 14.03
CA ASN A 314 -3.85 17.84 13.57
C ASN A 314 -4.93 16.88 13.04
N LEU A 315 -6.18 17.12 13.41
CA LEU A 315 -7.35 16.39 12.93
C LEU A 315 -8.47 17.39 12.63
N SER A 316 -8.51 17.90 11.41
CA SER A 316 -9.47 18.92 10.98
C SER A 316 -10.02 18.60 9.59
N GLU A 317 -11.18 19.16 9.28
CA GLU A 317 -11.85 19.02 7.98
C GLU A 317 -12.18 17.59 7.54
N ASN A 318 -12.22 16.63 8.47
CA ASN A 318 -12.70 15.29 8.18
C ASN A 318 -14.22 15.25 8.26
N SER A 319 -14.83 14.28 7.58
CA SER A 319 -16.28 14.06 7.59
C SER A 319 -16.61 12.69 8.19
N PHE A 320 -17.25 12.70 9.36
CA PHE A 320 -17.69 11.51 10.07
C PHE A 320 -19.20 11.32 9.88
N VAL A 321 -19.55 10.39 8.99
CA VAL A 321 -20.91 10.25 8.44
C VAL A 321 -21.53 8.90 8.81
N GLN A 322 -22.63 8.91 9.56
CA GLN A 322 -23.42 7.72 9.89
C GLN A 322 -22.61 6.58 10.53
N ASN A 323 -21.53 6.88 11.25
CA ASN A 323 -20.84 5.88 12.04
C ASN A 323 -21.65 5.57 13.31
N GLU A 324 -21.62 4.32 13.78
CA GLU A 324 -22.36 3.95 15.00
C GLU A 324 -21.83 4.67 16.24
N ASN A 325 -20.51 4.89 16.29
CA ASN A 325 -19.85 5.77 17.23
C ASN A 325 -18.85 6.62 16.45
N GLN A 326 -18.94 7.95 16.49
CA GLN A 326 -18.01 8.78 15.71
C GLN A 326 -16.57 8.65 16.21
N VAL A 327 -16.38 8.67 17.53
CA VAL A 327 -15.06 8.66 18.16
C VAL A 327 -15.02 7.64 19.29
N LYS A 328 -13.89 6.96 19.41
CA LYS A 328 -13.47 6.25 20.62
C LYS A 328 -12.09 6.77 21.01
N TYR A 329 -12.01 7.51 22.11
CA TYR A 329 -10.76 8.08 22.61
C TYR A 329 -10.38 7.46 23.96
N VAL A 330 -9.18 6.90 24.04
CA VAL A 330 -8.65 6.25 25.26
C VAL A 330 -7.37 6.97 25.70
N SER A 331 -7.53 8.09 26.41
CA SER A 331 -6.44 8.88 27.01
C SER A 331 -7.01 9.89 28.03
N THR A 332 -6.15 10.43 28.90
CA THR A 332 -6.49 11.43 29.92
C THR A 332 -6.23 12.88 29.48
N ARG A 333 -5.67 13.09 28.27
CA ARG A 333 -5.40 14.43 27.74
C ARG A 333 -6.68 15.08 27.17
N PHE A 334 -6.72 16.40 27.22
CA PHE A 334 -7.71 17.21 26.51
C PHE A 334 -7.17 17.63 25.15
N LEU A 335 -8.00 17.47 24.11
CA LEU A 335 -7.66 17.85 22.74
C LEU A 335 -8.80 18.70 22.16
N ASP A 336 -8.44 19.76 21.45
CA ASP A 336 -9.35 20.47 20.55
C ASP A 336 -8.99 20.10 19.11
N TRP A 337 -9.99 19.75 18.31
CA TRP A 337 -9.87 19.33 16.91
C TRP A 337 -10.31 20.42 15.92
N ALA A 338 -10.26 21.67 16.38
CA ALA A 338 -10.32 22.84 15.52
C ALA A 338 -8.89 23.38 15.29
N GLU A 339 -8.54 23.57 14.03
CA GLU A 339 -7.28 24.19 13.60
C GLU A 339 -7.64 25.35 12.66
N ASP A 340 -6.97 26.50 12.80
CA ASP A 340 -7.22 27.70 11.98
C ASP A 340 -8.71 28.11 11.88
N GLY A 341 -9.45 27.89 12.97
CA GLY A 341 -10.87 28.23 13.07
C GLY A 341 -11.82 27.24 12.40
N ARG A 342 -11.35 26.06 11.97
CA ARG A 342 -12.17 25.02 11.33
C ARG A 342 -11.92 23.66 11.97
N GLY A 343 -13.00 22.95 12.26
CA GLY A 343 -13.00 21.60 12.81
C GLY A 343 -13.41 20.56 11.79
N ASN A 344 -14.13 19.54 12.26
CA ASN A 344 -14.59 18.41 11.46
C ASN A 344 -16.12 18.45 11.31
N TYR A 345 -16.63 17.72 10.33
CA TYR A 345 -18.06 17.48 10.17
C TYR A 345 -18.47 16.21 10.91
N TRP A 346 -19.56 16.30 11.69
CA TRP A 346 -20.13 15.19 12.45
C TRP A 346 -21.61 15.08 12.12
N SER A 347 -22.01 13.95 11.54
CA SER A 347 -23.41 13.73 11.11
C SER A 347 -24.43 13.64 12.25
N ASP A 348 -23.98 13.47 13.49
CA ASP A 348 -24.77 13.46 14.72
C ASP A 348 -24.68 14.79 15.49
N ASN A 349 -23.98 15.80 14.98
CA ASN A 349 -23.95 17.11 15.58
C ASN A 349 -25.28 17.84 15.37
N SER A 350 -25.90 18.27 16.47
CA SER A 350 -27.18 19.00 16.47
C SER A 350 -27.01 20.51 16.67
N ALA A 351 -25.78 21.03 16.52
CA ALA A 351 -25.51 22.46 16.63
C ALA A 351 -26.29 23.26 15.56
N PHE A 352 -26.60 24.51 15.90
CA PHE A 352 -27.12 25.51 14.96
C PHE A 352 -25.96 26.37 14.45
N ASP A 353 -26.20 27.01 13.32
CA ASP A 353 -25.32 28.00 12.69
C ASP A 353 -26.21 29.21 12.40
N LEU A 354 -26.31 30.10 13.38
CA LEU A 354 -27.22 31.24 13.37
C LEU A 354 -26.65 32.43 12.58
N ASP A 355 -25.32 32.54 12.47
CA ASP A 355 -24.65 33.60 11.72
C ASP A 355 -24.37 33.23 10.26
N GLY A 356 -24.51 31.94 9.90
CA GLY A 356 -24.45 31.43 8.54
C GLY A 356 -23.02 31.27 8.00
N ASP A 357 -22.02 31.18 8.88
CA ASP A 357 -20.61 31.07 8.49
C ASP A 357 -20.19 29.63 8.11
N GLY A 358 -21.08 28.65 8.30
CA GLY A 358 -20.87 27.23 8.00
C GLY A 358 -20.21 26.45 9.14
N ILE A 359 -20.05 27.05 10.31
CA ILE A 359 -19.52 26.47 11.54
C ILE A 359 -20.62 26.44 12.60
N GLY A 360 -20.68 25.38 13.41
CA GLY A 360 -21.65 25.29 14.49
C GLY A 360 -21.34 26.28 15.63
N ASP A 361 -22.36 27.00 16.10
CA ASP A 361 -22.30 27.95 17.22
C ASP A 361 -21.93 27.29 18.56
N SER A 362 -22.04 25.96 18.64
CA SER A 362 -21.69 25.18 19.82
C SER A 362 -20.66 24.10 19.49
N ALA A 363 -19.65 23.99 20.35
CA ALA A 363 -18.61 22.96 20.23
C ALA A 363 -19.20 21.54 20.33
N TYR A 364 -18.75 20.65 19.44
CA TYR A 364 -19.05 19.23 19.47
C TYR A 364 -18.13 18.53 20.48
N ARG A 365 -18.67 17.63 21.30
CA ARG A 365 -17.94 16.94 22.37
C ARG A 365 -18.19 15.44 22.31
N PRO A 366 -17.37 14.69 21.55
CA PRO A 366 -17.48 13.24 21.52
C PRO A 366 -16.79 12.62 22.74
N ASN A 367 -17.28 11.45 23.19
CA ASN A 367 -16.76 10.69 24.34
C ASN A 367 -17.04 11.32 25.72
N GLY A 368 -18.23 11.85 25.94
CA GLY A 368 -18.67 12.28 27.27
C GLY A 368 -18.82 11.11 28.25
N ILE A 369 -19.06 11.40 29.55
CA ILE A 369 -19.36 10.40 30.59
C ILE A 369 -20.48 9.44 30.14
N ILE A 370 -21.49 9.96 29.46
CA ILE A 370 -22.60 9.17 28.91
C ILE A 370 -22.11 8.16 27.87
N ASP A 371 -21.19 8.54 26.98
CA ASP A 371 -20.63 7.65 25.97
C ASP A 371 -19.80 6.53 26.61
N GLN A 372 -19.02 6.84 27.65
CA GLN A 372 -18.28 5.83 28.42
C GLN A 372 -19.22 4.82 29.11
N ILE A 373 -20.38 5.28 29.59
CA ILE A 373 -21.41 4.39 30.16
C ILE A 373 -22.00 3.49 29.08
N ILE A 374 -22.32 4.04 27.91
CA ILE A 374 -22.82 3.26 26.76
C ILE A 374 -21.80 2.18 26.36
N TRP A 375 -20.50 2.49 26.39
CA TRP A 375 -19.47 1.51 26.08
C TRP A 375 -19.42 0.35 27.09
N ARG A 376 -19.57 0.66 28.39
CA ARG A 376 -19.56 -0.37 29.45
C ARG A 376 -20.87 -1.14 29.50
N ALA A 377 -21.98 -0.51 29.13
CA ALA A 377 -23.33 -1.07 29.19
C ALA A 377 -24.14 -0.66 27.94
N PRO A 378 -24.01 -1.40 26.82
CA PRO A 378 -24.71 -1.05 25.57
C PRO A 378 -26.24 -0.95 25.70
N VAL A 379 -26.85 -1.70 26.63
CA VAL A 379 -28.29 -1.65 26.94
C VAL A 379 -28.75 -0.28 27.45
N ALA A 380 -27.83 0.54 27.97
CA ALA A 380 -28.11 1.91 28.40
C ALA A 380 -28.48 2.85 27.24
N ARG A 381 -28.25 2.46 25.97
CA ARG A 381 -28.71 3.23 24.79
C ARG A 381 -30.22 3.51 24.82
N LEU A 382 -31.02 2.63 25.44
CA LEU A 382 -32.46 2.81 25.62
C LEU A 382 -32.83 4.05 26.47
N LEU A 383 -31.90 4.55 27.28
CA LEU A 383 -32.10 5.68 28.20
C LEU A 383 -31.59 7.01 27.63
N MET A 384 -31.10 7.04 26.39
CA MET A 384 -30.44 8.24 25.81
C MET A 384 -31.34 9.47 25.74
N ASN A 385 -32.64 9.27 25.55
CA ASN A 385 -33.64 10.33 25.53
C ASN A 385 -34.32 10.53 26.90
N SER A 386 -33.77 9.94 27.97
CA SER A 386 -34.33 10.11 29.31
C SER A 386 -33.98 11.50 29.87
N PRO A 387 -34.84 12.07 30.72
CA PRO A 387 -34.55 13.31 31.43
C PRO A 387 -33.25 13.26 32.26
N ALA A 388 -32.91 12.09 32.82
CA ALA A 388 -31.70 11.90 33.60
C ALA A 388 -30.43 12.10 32.75
N VAL A 389 -30.38 11.54 31.55
CA VAL A 389 -29.26 11.74 30.61
C VAL A 389 -29.17 13.21 30.17
N SER A 390 -30.31 13.88 29.98
CA SER A 390 -30.35 15.31 29.62
C SER A 390 -29.77 16.21 30.72
N ILE A 391 -30.08 15.92 32.00
CA ILE A 391 -29.52 16.64 33.15
C ILE A 391 -28.01 16.43 33.24
N VAL A 392 -27.53 15.20 33.04
CA VAL A 392 -26.09 14.91 33.04
C VAL A 392 -25.38 15.66 31.90
N LYS A 393 -25.94 15.65 30.68
CA LYS A 393 -25.39 16.41 29.53
C LYS A 393 -25.34 17.91 29.81
N TRP A 394 -26.40 18.49 30.39
CA TRP A 394 -26.43 19.90 30.79
C TRP A 394 -25.37 20.21 31.85
N ALA A 395 -25.26 19.38 32.90
CA ALA A 395 -24.26 19.55 33.95
C ALA A 395 -22.83 19.47 33.39
N GLN A 396 -22.55 18.55 32.46
CA GLN A 396 -21.26 18.46 31.79
C GLN A 396 -20.94 19.72 30.95
N ALA A 397 -21.95 20.33 30.31
CA ALA A 397 -21.77 21.57 29.56
C ALA A 397 -21.45 22.77 30.46
N GLN A 398 -21.99 22.80 31.68
CA GLN A 398 -21.76 23.88 32.66
C GLN A 398 -20.46 23.72 33.47
N PHE A 399 -19.98 22.49 33.65
CA PHE A 399 -18.79 22.19 34.45
C PHE A 399 -17.76 21.35 33.66
N PRO A 400 -17.00 21.94 32.71
CA PRO A 400 -16.02 21.18 31.91
C PRO A 400 -14.84 20.63 32.72
N ALA A 401 -14.50 21.26 33.85
CA ALA A 401 -13.30 20.97 34.65
C ALA A 401 -13.33 19.63 35.41
N ILE A 402 -14.47 18.92 35.44
CA ILE A 402 -14.62 17.63 36.14
C ILE A 402 -14.48 16.40 35.22
N MET A 403 -14.08 16.59 33.95
CA MET A 403 -13.92 15.49 32.99
C MET A 403 -12.51 14.86 33.08
N PRO A 404 -12.35 13.52 33.02
CA PRO A 404 -11.05 12.84 33.14
C PRO A 404 -10.17 12.91 31.86
N GLY A 405 -10.25 14.01 31.10
CA GLY A 405 -9.76 14.13 29.72
C GLY A 405 -10.89 14.00 28.70
N GLY A 406 -10.61 14.27 27.42
CA GLY A 406 -11.61 14.18 26.38
C GLY A 406 -11.26 14.96 25.12
N VAL A 407 -12.05 14.73 24.09
CA VAL A 407 -11.94 15.43 22.81
C VAL A 407 -13.05 16.47 22.73
N THR A 408 -12.72 17.65 22.23
CA THR A 408 -13.69 18.67 21.82
C THR A 408 -13.35 19.07 20.38
N ASP A 409 -14.36 19.44 19.62
CA ASP A 409 -14.22 20.16 18.38
C ASP A 409 -14.93 21.50 18.57
N SER A 410 -14.15 22.57 18.74
CA SER A 410 -14.69 23.90 19.03
C SER A 410 -15.29 24.62 17.82
N LYS A 411 -15.04 24.10 16.60
CA LYS A 411 -15.45 24.70 15.33
C LYS A 411 -16.03 23.63 14.38
N PRO A 412 -17.06 22.88 14.81
CA PRO A 412 -17.57 21.78 14.01
C PRO A 412 -18.20 22.31 12.71
N LEU A 413 -17.91 21.68 11.59
CA LEU A 413 -18.46 22.08 10.29
C LEU A 413 -19.94 21.70 10.19
N MET A 414 -20.74 22.55 9.55
CA MET A 414 -22.18 22.31 9.33
C MET A 414 -22.48 21.44 8.10
N LYS A 415 -21.50 21.27 7.22
CA LYS A 415 -21.59 20.42 6.03
C LYS A 415 -20.34 19.55 5.92
N PRO A 416 -20.45 18.35 5.32
CA PRO A 416 -19.28 17.55 5.00
C PRO A 416 -18.24 18.36 4.22
N HIS A 417 -16.97 18.13 4.51
CA HIS A 417 -15.87 18.66 3.73
C HIS A 417 -15.95 18.15 2.28
N GLN A 418 -15.57 19.00 1.32
CA GLN A 418 -15.54 18.65 -0.10
C GLN A 418 -14.31 17.82 -0.42
N ASN A 419 -14.36 16.53 -0.06
CA ASN A 419 -13.29 15.57 -0.35
C ASN A 419 -13.04 15.46 -1.86
N SER A 420 -11.77 15.59 -2.27
CA SER A 420 -11.37 15.65 -3.68
C SER A 420 -11.61 14.34 -4.46
N VAL A 421 -11.71 13.21 -3.75
CA VAL A 421 -11.96 11.87 -4.33
C VAL A 421 -13.45 11.55 -4.46
N MET A 422 -14.33 12.26 -3.75
CA MET A 422 -15.76 11.95 -3.68
C MET A 422 -16.43 11.80 -5.06
N PRO A 423 -16.18 12.67 -6.07
CA PRO A 423 -16.78 12.50 -7.39
C PRO A 423 -16.39 11.18 -8.06
N ARG A 424 -15.12 10.76 -7.94
CA ARG A 424 -14.63 9.48 -8.48
C ARG A 424 -15.26 8.31 -7.73
N TYR A 425 -15.33 8.38 -6.39
CA TYR A 425 -15.92 7.31 -5.58
C TYR A 425 -17.39 7.08 -5.93
N LEU A 426 -18.20 8.14 -6.05
CA LEU A 426 -19.63 8.02 -6.37
C LEU A 426 -19.88 7.34 -7.73
N GLN A 427 -18.99 7.53 -8.71
CA GLN A 427 -19.10 6.87 -10.01
C GLN A 427 -18.90 5.35 -9.94
N ILE A 428 -18.13 4.86 -8.96
CA ILE A 428 -17.74 3.44 -8.85
C ILE A 428 -18.31 2.74 -7.61
N LYS A 429 -19.02 3.47 -6.73
CA LYS A 429 -19.47 3.00 -5.40
C LYS A 429 -20.24 1.68 -5.49
N ASP A 430 -21.24 1.61 -6.35
CA ASP A 430 -22.11 0.44 -6.47
C ASP A 430 -21.34 -0.80 -6.93
N ASP A 431 -20.37 -0.62 -7.84
CA ASP A 431 -19.54 -1.73 -8.34
C ASP A 431 -18.57 -2.22 -7.25
N LEU A 432 -17.95 -1.30 -6.50
CA LEU A 432 -17.09 -1.68 -5.37
C LEU A 432 -17.87 -2.46 -4.31
N GLN A 433 -19.10 -2.04 -4.00
CA GLN A 433 -19.95 -2.73 -3.02
C GLN A 433 -20.36 -4.13 -3.50
N LYS A 434 -20.80 -4.27 -4.76
CA LYS A 434 -21.14 -5.58 -5.34
C LYS A 434 -19.98 -6.56 -5.29
N ILE A 435 -18.76 -6.09 -5.60
CA ILE A 435 -17.55 -6.91 -5.53
C ILE A 435 -17.30 -7.35 -4.08
N ALA A 436 -17.35 -6.42 -3.13
CA ALA A 436 -17.13 -6.74 -1.72
C ALA A 436 -18.17 -7.74 -1.14
N GLU A 437 -19.41 -7.70 -1.61
CA GLU A 437 -20.46 -8.64 -1.20
C GLU A 437 -20.22 -10.05 -1.76
N LYS A 438 -19.76 -10.15 -3.01
CA LYS A 438 -19.42 -11.43 -3.65
C LYS A 438 -18.19 -12.06 -3.02
N GLU A 439 -17.21 -11.24 -2.67
CA GLU A 439 -15.90 -11.66 -2.18
C GLU A 439 -15.79 -11.58 -0.66
N LYS A 440 -16.90 -11.80 0.08
CA LYS A 440 -16.89 -11.82 1.56
C LYS A 440 -15.69 -12.62 2.05
N SER A 441 -14.72 -11.88 2.57
CA SER A 441 -13.44 -12.39 3.00
C SER A 441 -13.63 -13.64 3.87
N GLN A 442 -13.02 -14.76 3.46
CA GLN A 442 -13.12 -16.04 4.17
C GLN A 442 -12.57 -15.98 5.60
N TRP A 443 -11.95 -14.86 5.98
CA TRP A 443 -11.45 -14.57 7.31
C TRP A 443 -12.54 -14.29 8.35
N ALA A 444 -13.80 -14.12 7.94
CA ALA A 444 -14.92 -13.96 8.86
C ALA A 444 -15.14 -15.17 9.80
N GLY A 445 -14.57 -16.35 9.48
CA GLY A 445 -14.74 -17.59 10.24
C GLY A 445 -13.72 -17.87 11.34
N GLU A 446 -12.60 -17.14 11.43
CA GLU A 446 -11.49 -17.50 12.34
C GLU A 446 -11.35 -16.61 13.60
N ALA A 447 -12.20 -15.59 13.77
CA ALA A 447 -12.14 -14.66 14.92
C ALA A 447 -13.09 -15.02 16.09
N THR A 448 -13.53 -16.27 16.21
CA THR A 448 -14.15 -16.80 17.43
C THR A 448 -13.27 -17.90 17.99
N VAL A 449 -12.25 -17.51 18.76
CA VAL A 449 -11.68 -18.20 19.93
C VAL A 449 -10.34 -17.50 20.27
N GLN A 450 -10.24 -17.02 21.52
CA GLN A 450 -9.10 -16.35 22.17
C GLN A 450 -8.94 -14.83 21.98
N GLY A 451 -9.83 -14.08 22.64
CA GLY A 451 -9.56 -12.72 23.11
C GLY A 451 -9.71 -12.67 24.64
N GLY A 452 -8.69 -13.13 25.37
CA GLY A 452 -8.50 -12.77 26.78
C GLY A 452 -7.96 -11.34 26.88
N PRO A 453 -8.17 -10.63 28.00
CA PRO A 453 -7.82 -9.21 28.11
C PRO A 453 -6.30 -9.06 28.18
N SER A 454 -5.69 -8.41 27.18
CA SER A 454 -4.33 -7.89 27.29
C SER A 454 -4.39 -6.45 27.81
N GLN A 455 -3.70 -6.24 28.93
CA GLN A 455 -3.61 -5.01 29.72
C GLN A 455 -3.06 -3.81 28.95
#